data_AF-A0A3P7ECU7-F1
#
_entry.id   AF-A0A3P7ECU7-F1
#
_cell.length_a   1.000
_cell.length_b   1.000
_cell.length_c   1.000
_cell.angle_alpha   90.00
_cell.angle_beta   90.00
_cell.angle_gamma   90.00
#
_symmetry.space_group_name_H-M   'P 1'
#
loop_
_entity.id
_entity.type
_entity.pdbx_description
1 polymer ?
#
loop_
_entity_poly.entity_id
_entity_poly.type
_entity_poly.pdbx_seq_one_letter_code
_entity_poly.pdbx_strand_id
1 'polypeptide(L)'
;MQHGNDLILSHQDEIIDYIDRNFPIPSLKCECSAASDATANLFRSFAFFIKEVNTDPKALDMELIRLDRYFNDINTSFLAADHLTHLDCYILPKLHTIRIALGALKGYEIPTNLYNLWGYMKRGYAMESFRKSCPSDQEIILYWAERPDTPNLTSQKRSQLYRQKTTYSWDIPMDAQNGKIKENG
;
A
#
# COMPACT_ATOMS: atom_id res chain seq x y z
N MET A 1 -24.10 -16.20 -29.56
CA MET A 1 -23.87 -15.53 -28.26
C MET A 1 -22.40 -15.18 -28.22
N GLN A 2 -22.04 -13.98 -28.71
CA GLN A 2 -20.71 -13.44 -28.45
C GLN A 2 -20.80 -12.80 -27.07
N HIS A 3 -20.08 -13.34 -26.10
CA HIS A 3 -19.76 -12.60 -24.89
C HIS A 3 -19.19 -11.25 -25.37
N GLY A 4 -19.64 -10.15 -24.75
CA GLY A 4 -19.15 -8.82 -25.10
C GLY A 4 -17.63 -8.82 -25.19
N ASN A 5 -17.04 -7.92 -25.96
CA ASN A 5 -15.60 -7.75 -26.00
C ASN A 5 -15.12 -7.34 -24.59
N ASP A 6 -14.97 -8.33 -23.72
CA ASP A 6 -14.43 -8.18 -22.38
C ASP A 6 -12.94 -7.94 -22.60
N LEU A 7 -12.58 -6.67 -22.70
CA LEU A 7 -11.19 -6.25 -22.85
C LEU A 7 -10.45 -6.63 -21.57
N ILE A 8 -9.59 -7.65 -21.66
CA ILE A 8 -8.70 -8.05 -20.58
C ILE A 8 -7.35 -7.39 -20.82
N LEU A 9 -6.96 -6.49 -19.92
CA LEU A 9 -5.64 -5.86 -19.92
C LEU A 9 -4.83 -6.47 -18.77
N SER A 10 -3.67 -7.07 -19.08
CA SER A 10 -2.83 -7.76 -18.09
C SER A 10 -1.61 -6.96 -17.66
N HIS A 11 -1.22 -5.94 -18.41
CA HIS A 11 -0.04 -5.12 -18.12
C HIS A 11 -0.45 -3.78 -17.52
N GLN A 12 0.28 -3.34 -16.49
CA GLN A 12 0.01 -2.09 -15.79
C GLN A 12 -0.01 -0.88 -16.75
N ASP A 13 0.96 -0.81 -17.66
CA ASP A 13 1.07 0.31 -18.60
C ASP A 13 -0.09 0.35 -19.60
N GLU A 14 -0.61 -0.82 -20.01
CA GLU A 14 -1.81 -0.92 -20.86
C GLU A 14 -3.07 -0.47 -20.10
N ILE A 15 -3.18 -0.81 -18.81
CA ILE A 15 -4.29 -0.38 -17.96
C ILE A 15 -4.25 1.15 -17.79
N ILE A 16 -3.08 1.72 -17.49
CA ILE A 16 -2.89 3.17 -17.34
C ILE A 16 -3.23 3.89 -18.64
N ASP A 17 -2.67 3.44 -19.77
CA ASP A 17 -2.92 4.04 -21.09
C ASP A 17 -4.39 3.95 -21.49
N TYR A 18 -5.05 2.82 -21.22
CA TYR A 18 -6.48 2.67 -21.45
C TYR A 18 -7.30 3.65 -20.60
N ILE A 19 -7.01 3.77 -19.30
CA ILE A 19 -7.72 4.68 -18.41
C ILE A 19 -7.53 6.14 -18.86
N ASP A 20 -6.29 6.55 -19.13
CA ASP A 20 -5.98 7.92 -19.53
C ASP A 20 -6.64 8.30 -20.87
N ARG A 21 -6.80 7.35 -21.79
CA ARG A 21 -7.46 7.58 -23.08
C ARG A 21 -8.97 7.61 -22.98
N ASN A 22 -9.57 6.71 -22.19
CA ASN A 22 -11.03 6.54 -22.15
C ASN A 22 -11.71 7.35 -21.03
N PHE A 23 -10.98 7.68 -19.97
CA PHE A 23 -11.47 8.39 -18.79
C PHE A 23 -10.50 9.51 -18.37
N PRO A 24 -10.27 10.52 -19.23
CA PRO A 24 -9.27 11.56 -18.99
C PRO A 24 -9.61 12.53 -17.85
N ILE A 25 -10.87 12.54 -17.37
CA ILE A 25 -11.35 13.45 -16.31
C ILE A 25 -12.05 12.64 -15.20
N PRO A 26 -11.66 12.81 -13.92
CA PRO A 26 -10.48 13.55 -13.47
C PRO A 26 -9.18 12.89 -13.93
N SER A 27 -8.14 13.69 -14.20
CA SER A 27 -6.82 13.15 -14.54
C SER A 27 -6.21 12.44 -13.34
N LEU A 28 -5.73 11.22 -13.55
CA LEU A 28 -4.99 10.45 -12.56
C LEU A 28 -3.47 10.63 -12.70
N LYS A 29 -2.97 11.42 -13.66
CA LYS A 29 -1.54 11.63 -13.85
C LYS A 29 -0.90 12.33 -12.65
N CYS A 30 0.30 11.88 -12.27
CA CYS A 30 1.14 12.55 -11.27
C CYS A 30 2.41 13.07 -11.96
N GLU A 31 2.56 14.39 -12.02
CA GLU A 31 3.75 15.07 -12.55
C GLU A 31 4.67 15.58 -11.43
N CYS A 32 4.41 15.17 -10.17
CA CYS A 32 5.20 15.58 -9.02
C CYS A 32 6.47 14.72 -8.90
N SER A 33 7.62 15.29 -9.27
CA SER A 33 8.93 14.64 -9.08
C SER A 33 9.21 14.34 -7.61
N ALA A 34 8.87 15.26 -6.71
CA ALA A 34 9.07 15.08 -5.27
C ALA A 34 8.28 13.87 -4.72
N ALA A 35 7.04 13.64 -5.18
CA ALA A 35 6.24 12.47 -4.81
C ALA A 35 6.88 11.17 -5.31
N SER A 36 7.38 11.20 -6.56
CA SER A 36 8.04 10.05 -7.18
C SER A 36 9.34 9.71 -6.43
N ASP A 37 10.13 10.72 -6.09
CA ASP A 37 11.37 10.57 -5.34
C ASP A 37 11.11 10.03 -3.92
N ALA A 38 10.10 10.55 -3.23
CA ALA A 38 9.74 10.12 -1.87
C ALA A 38 9.30 8.66 -1.78
N THR A 39 8.87 8.05 -2.89
CA THR A 39 8.30 6.70 -2.91
C THR A 39 9.17 5.66 -3.64
N ALA A 40 10.21 6.10 -4.37
CA ALA A 40 10.97 5.29 -5.31
C ALA A 40 11.58 4.00 -4.73
N ASN A 41 12.06 4.04 -3.47
CA ASN A 41 12.77 2.91 -2.85
C ASN A 41 11.91 2.08 -1.89
N LEU A 42 10.67 2.50 -1.60
CA LEU A 42 9.83 1.91 -0.57
C LEU A 42 9.62 0.41 -0.75
N PHE A 43 9.25 -0.02 -1.96
CA PHE A 43 8.97 -1.44 -2.20
C PHE A 43 10.25 -2.27 -2.31
N ARG A 44 11.37 -1.66 -2.72
CA ARG A 44 12.67 -2.32 -2.77
C ARG A 44 13.14 -2.63 -1.35
N SER A 45 13.08 -1.67 -0.43
CA SER A 45 13.48 -1.87 0.96
C SER A 45 12.58 -2.90 1.66
N PHE A 46 11.27 -2.86 1.43
CA PHE A 46 10.35 -3.92 1.84
C PHE A 46 10.74 -5.30 1.28
N ALA A 47 10.98 -5.41 -0.03
CA ALA A 47 11.30 -6.68 -0.66
C ALA A 47 12.61 -7.29 -0.11
N PHE A 48 13.61 -6.46 0.19
CA PHE A 48 14.87 -6.91 0.78
C PHE A 48 14.66 -7.41 2.21
N PHE A 49 13.79 -6.77 2.98
CA PHE A 49 13.51 -7.16 4.35
C PHE A 49 12.65 -8.43 4.45
N ILE A 50 11.55 -8.51 3.69
CA ILE A 50 10.65 -9.66 3.74
C ILE A 50 11.30 -10.93 3.17
N LYS A 51 12.23 -10.79 2.20
CA LYS A 51 13.00 -11.90 1.62
C LYS A 51 14.29 -12.23 2.37
N GLU A 52 14.49 -11.61 3.54
CA GLU A 52 15.67 -11.82 4.40
C GLU A 52 17.02 -11.57 3.71
N VAL A 53 17.02 -10.80 2.60
CA VAL A 53 18.25 -10.27 1.98
C VAL A 53 18.95 -9.32 2.96
N ASN A 54 18.15 -8.58 3.74
CA ASN A 54 18.58 -7.90 4.94
C ASN A 54 17.66 -8.31 6.10
N THR A 55 18.22 -8.75 7.22
CA THR A 55 17.44 -9.12 8.41
C THR A 55 17.03 -7.93 9.28
N ASP A 56 17.63 -6.75 9.06
CA ASP A 56 17.37 -5.51 9.80
C ASP A 56 16.40 -4.60 9.02
N PRO A 57 15.30 -4.10 9.63
CA PRO A 57 14.34 -3.23 8.97
C PRO A 57 14.83 -1.80 8.68
N LYS A 58 16.03 -1.39 9.12
CA LYS A 58 16.56 -0.02 8.97
C LYS A 58 16.33 0.61 7.59
N ALA A 59 16.56 -0.12 6.51
CA ALA A 59 16.36 0.40 5.15
C ALA A 59 14.89 0.71 4.87
N LEU A 60 13.97 -0.13 5.36
CA LEU A 60 12.54 0.12 5.27
C LEU A 60 12.13 1.30 6.16
N ASP A 61 12.62 1.35 7.41
CA ASP A 61 12.32 2.44 8.34
C ASP A 61 12.73 3.80 7.77
N MET A 62 13.91 3.88 7.13
CA MET A 62 14.37 5.11 6.47
C MET A 62 13.42 5.56 5.35
N GLU A 63 12.89 4.64 4.54
CA GLU A 63 11.95 4.98 3.48
C GLU A 63 10.56 5.36 4.01
N LEU A 64 10.09 4.72 5.09
CA LEU A 64 8.84 5.10 5.76
C LEU A 64 8.96 6.50 6.41
N ILE A 65 10.09 6.79 7.06
CA ILE A 65 10.39 8.12 7.62
C ILE A 65 10.49 9.17 6.51
N ARG A 66 11.12 8.84 5.38
CA ARG A 66 11.19 9.74 4.22
C ARG A 66 9.79 10.09 3.72
N LEU A 67 8.92 9.11 3.61
CA LEU A 67 7.55 9.31 3.14
C LEU A 67 6.70 10.10 4.16
N ASP A 68 6.87 9.86 5.46
CA ASP A 68 6.21 10.65 6.50
C ASP A 68 6.63 12.13 6.45
N ARG A 69 7.94 12.41 6.27
CA ARG A 69 8.45 13.77 6.08
C ARG A 69 7.90 14.42 4.82
N TYR A 70 7.83 13.68 3.73
CA TYR A 70 7.20 14.16 2.50
C TYR A 70 5.74 14.60 2.74
N PHE A 71 4.95 13.77 3.40
CA PHE A 71 3.56 14.11 3.73
C PHE A 71 3.43 15.30 4.70
N ASN A 72 4.44 15.53 5.55
CA ASN A 72 4.48 16.72 6.38
C ASN A 72 4.71 18.01 5.57
N ASP A 73 5.51 17.93 4.50
CA ASP A 73 5.95 19.08 3.71
C ASP A 73 4.93 19.50 2.64
N ILE A 74 4.06 18.58 2.20
CA ILE A 74 2.98 18.88 1.25
C ILE A 74 1.69 19.34 1.96
N ASN A 75 0.79 19.96 1.20
CA ASN A 75 -0.54 20.38 1.65
C ASN A 75 -1.69 19.65 0.92
N THR A 76 -1.37 18.60 0.16
CA THR A 76 -2.36 17.79 -0.56
C THR A 76 -2.81 16.61 0.28
N SER A 77 -4.03 16.15 0.05
CA SER A 77 -4.60 15.00 0.76
C SER A 77 -3.93 13.67 0.36
N PHE A 78 -3.46 13.54 -0.88
CA PHE A 78 -2.72 12.38 -1.37
C PHE A 78 -1.31 12.77 -1.82
N LEU A 79 -0.60 11.88 -2.52
CA LEU A 79 0.80 12.09 -2.87
C LEU A 79 1.05 13.35 -3.69
N ALA A 80 0.17 13.72 -4.62
CA ALA A 80 0.41 14.88 -5.49
C ALA A 80 -0.81 15.80 -5.69
N ALA A 81 -1.98 15.41 -5.19
CA ALA A 81 -3.24 16.14 -5.35
C ALA A 81 -4.21 15.82 -4.21
N ASP A 82 -5.35 16.52 -4.16
CA ASP A 82 -6.43 16.22 -3.21
C ASP A 82 -7.32 15.05 -3.62
N HIS A 83 -7.08 14.49 -4.82
CA HIS A 83 -7.65 13.25 -5.31
C HIS A 83 -6.56 12.21 -5.56
N LEU A 84 -6.95 10.94 -5.70
CA LEU A 84 -6.02 9.85 -6.02
C LEU A 84 -5.39 10.05 -7.41
N THR A 85 -4.09 9.80 -7.50
CA THR A 85 -3.35 9.68 -8.76
C THR A 85 -2.93 8.23 -9.04
N HIS A 86 -2.42 7.94 -10.24
CA HIS A 86 -1.80 6.67 -10.59
C HIS A 86 -0.70 6.28 -9.61
N LEU A 87 0.04 7.27 -9.08
CA LEU A 87 1.06 7.02 -8.07
C LEU A 87 0.44 6.54 -6.75
N ASP A 88 -0.70 7.09 -6.32
CA ASP A 88 -1.42 6.60 -5.15
C ASP A 88 -1.97 5.20 -5.36
N CYS A 89 -2.52 4.92 -6.55
CA CYS A 89 -2.97 3.59 -6.96
C CYS A 89 -1.83 2.55 -6.94
N TYR A 90 -0.58 2.98 -7.07
CA TYR A 90 0.60 2.13 -6.95
C TYR A 90 1.11 2.01 -5.51
N ILE A 91 1.10 3.10 -4.73
CA ILE A 91 1.74 3.18 -3.41
C ILE A 91 0.82 2.72 -2.27
N LEU A 92 -0.49 3.04 -2.30
CA LEU A 92 -1.42 2.61 -1.25
C LEU A 92 -1.48 1.08 -1.10
N PRO A 93 -1.64 0.27 -2.17
CA PRO A 93 -1.64 -1.19 -2.04
C PRO A 93 -0.31 -1.74 -1.50
N LYS A 94 0.81 -1.08 -1.80
CA LYS A 94 2.13 -1.47 -1.31
C LYS A 94 2.32 -1.18 0.17
N LEU A 95 1.92 0.01 0.64
CA LEU A 95 1.93 0.33 2.07
C LEU A 95 1.03 -0.62 2.87
N HIS A 96 -0.15 -0.92 2.34
CA HIS A 96 -1.04 -1.90 2.96
C HIS A 96 -0.42 -3.30 2.97
N THR A 97 0.20 -3.73 1.87
CA THR A 97 0.94 -4.99 1.80
C THR A 97 2.08 -5.05 2.82
N ILE A 98 2.86 -3.98 2.95
CA ILE A 98 3.94 -3.85 3.96
C ILE A 98 3.36 -4.09 5.35
N ARG A 99 2.28 -3.36 5.70
CA ARG A 99 1.60 -3.48 6.99
C ARG A 99 1.18 -4.92 7.29
N ILE A 100 0.49 -5.56 6.36
CA ILE A 100 -0.11 -6.88 6.58
C ILE A 100 0.94 -7.99 6.54
N ALA A 101 1.74 -8.04 5.46
CA ALA A 101 2.68 -9.14 5.24
C ALA A 101 3.81 -9.13 6.27
N LEU A 102 4.39 -7.96 6.59
CA LEU A 102 5.46 -7.89 7.58
C LEU A 102 4.96 -8.12 9.01
N GLY A 103 3.75 -7.65 9.33
CA GLY A 103 3.14 -7.94 10.63
C GLY A 103 2.99 -9.44 10.85
N ALA A 104 2.47 -10.16 9.86
CA ALA A 104 2.23 -11.60 9.98
C ALA A 104 3.51 -12.47 9.89
N LEU A 105 4.45 -12.11 9.01
CA LEU A 105 5.60 -12.97 8.68
C LEU A 105 6.89 -12.58 9.40
N LYS A 106 7.02 -11.34 9.85
CA LYS A 106 8.22 -10.82 10.53
C LYS A 106 7.93 -10.23 11.91
N GLY A 107 6.65 -10.12 12.33
CA GLY A 107 6.29 -9.44 13.57
C GLY A 107 6.67 -7.95 13.57
N TYR A 108 6.78 -7.35 12.38
CA TYR A 108 7.16 -5.95 12.22
C TYR A 108 5.92 -5.08 12.14
N GLU A 109 5.94 -3.96 12.87
CA GLU A 109 4.88 -2.96 12.86
C GLU A 109 5.43 -1.64 12.31
N ILE A 110 4.66 -0.98 11.44
CA ILE A 110 4.98 0.39 10.99
C ILE A 110 4.97 1.30 12.23
N PRO A 111 6.02 2.09 12.49
CA PRO A 111 6.10 2.91 13.70
C PRO A 111 4.89 3.86 13.84
N THR A 112 4.26 3.86 15.02
CA THR A 112 3.00 4.60 15.28
C THR A 112 3.17 6.11 15.31
N ASN A 113 4.41 6.58 15.51
CA ASN A 113 4.77 7.99 15.49
C ASN A 113 4.92 8.59 14.08
N LEU A 114 4.76 7.80 13.01
CA LEU A 114 4.70 8.29 11.62
C LEU A 114 3.28 8.79 11.29
N TYR A 115 2.87 9.87 11.96
CA TYR A 115 1.48 10.35 11.95
C TYR A 115 0.99 10.77 10.56
N ASN A 116 1.85 11.35 9.73
CA ASN A 116 1.47 11.82 8.40
C ASN A 116 1.28 10.63 7.45
N LEU A 117 2.16 9.63 7.56
CA LEU A 117 2.02 8.36 6.84
C LEU A 117 0.73 7.63 7.25
N TRP A 118 0.46 7.50 8.56
CA TRP A 118 -0.78 6.88 9.03
C TRP A 118 -2.02 7.67 8.62
N GLY A 119 -1.95 9.01 8.60
CA GLY A 119 -2.99 9.89 8.08
C GLY A 119 -3.27 9.63 6.59
N TYR A 120 -2.22 9.47 5.77
CA TYR A 120 -2.34 9.09 4.37
C TYR A 120 -3.00 7.73 4.19
N MET A 121 -2.54 6.71 4.93
CA MET A 121 -3.13 5.36 4.87
C MET A 121 -4.61 5.38 5.32
N LYS A 122 -4.96 6.16 6.35
CA LYS A 122 -6.36 6.34 6.81
C LYS A 122 -7.25 6.93 5.72
N ARG A 123 -6.78 7.95 5.00
CA ARG A 123 -7.51 8.53 3.85
C ARG A 123 -7.65 7.51 2.72
N GLY A 124 -6.59 6.77 2.39
CA GLY A 124 -6.65 5.67 1.44
C GLY A 124 -7.67 4.60 1.81
N TYR A 125 -7.73 4.20 3.08
CA TYR A 125 -8.73 3.25 3.59
C TYR A 125 -10.15 3.80 3.60
N ALA A 126 -10.35 5.12 3.52
CA ALA A 126 -11.68 5.71 3.37
C ALA A 126 -12.17 5.67 1.90
N MET A 127 -11.28 5.46 0.93
CA MET A 127 -11.63 5.43 -0.49
C MET A 127 -12.35 4.13 -0.87
N GLU A 128 -13.49 4.27 -1.53
CA GLU A 128 -14.28 3.13 -2.02
C GLU A 128 -13.50 2.29 -3.03
N SER A 129 -12.73 2.93 -3.91
CA SER A 129 -11.88 2.25 -4.90
C SER A 129 -10.86 1.32 -4.24
N PHE A 130 -10.24 1.77 -3.15
CA PHE A 130 -9.33 0.94 -2.37
C PHE A 130 -10.07 -0.23 -1.72
N ARG A 131 -11.18 0.02 -1.02
CA ARG A 131 -11.94 -1.04 -0.34
C ARG A 131 -12.47 -2.13 -1.27
N LYS A 132 -12.88 -1.75 -2.49
CA LYS A 132 -13.42 -2.70 -3.47
C LYS A 132 -12.36 -3.54 -4.17
N SER A 133 -11.11 -3.08 -4.23
CA SER A 133 -10.02 -3.72 -4.96
C SER A 133 -8.96 -4.36 -4.06
N CYS A 134 -8.96 -4.03 -2.77
CA CYS A 134 -8.00 -4.58 -1.82
C CYS A 134 -8.29 -6.07 -1.56
N PRO A 135 -7.30 -6.97 -1.72
CA PRO A 135 -7.42 -8.34 -1.24
C PRO A 135 -7.55 -8.37 0.29
N SER A 136 -8.06 -9.47 0.81
CA SER A 136 -8.14 -9.70 2.25
C SER A 136 -6.76 -9.80 2.90
N ASP A 137 -6.70 -9.60 4.22
CA ASP A 137 -5.45 -9.74 4.97
C ASP A 137 -4.87 -11.15 4.75
N GLN A 138 -5.73 -12.17 4.70
CA GLN A 138 -5.35 -13.57 4.49
C GLN A 138 -4.69 -13.78 3.12
N GLU A 139 -5.28 -13.26 2.05
CA GLU A 139 -4.72 -13.39 0.70
C GLU A 139 -3.35 -12.73 0.59
N ILE A 140 -3.17 -11.55 1.20
CA ILE A 140 -1.86 -10.87 1.23
C ILE A 140 -0.82 -11.73 1.96
N ILE A 141 -1.17 -12.24 3.15
CA ILE A 141 -0.27 -13.05 3.97
C ILE A 141 0.12 -14.34 3.24
N LEU A 142 -0.86 -15.07 2.70
CA LEU A 142 -0.65 -16.32 1.99
C LEU A 142 0.20 -16.11 0.73
N TYR A 143 -0.12 -15.08 -0.06
CA TYR A 143 0.66 -14.73 -1.25
C TYR A 143 2.13 -14.49 -0.91
N TRP A 144 2.42 -13.72 0.14
CA TRP A 144 3.80 -13.47 0.53
C TRP A 144 4.48 -14.69 1.17
N ALA A 145 3.78 -15.51 1.93
CA ALA A 145 4.33 -16.74 2.51
C ALA A 145 4.69 -17.83 1.48
N GLU A 146 4.18 -17.71 0.25
CA GLU A 146 4.46 -18.61 -0.88
C GLU A 146 5.56 -18.09 -1.82
N ARG A 147 6.05 -16.86 -1.60
CA ARG A 147 7.15 -16.33 -2.40
C ARG A 147 8.46 -17.05 -2.03
N PRO A 148 9.39 -17.18 -2.99
CA PRO A 148 10.76 -17.60 -2.66
C PRO A 148 11.40 -16.66 -1.64
N ASP A 149 12.23 -17.24 -0.77
CA ASP A 149 13.08 -16.53 0.20
C ASP A 149 12.34 -15.76 1.30
N THR A 150 11.03 -15.89 1.41
CA THR A 150 10.24 -15.28 2.49
C THR A 150 9.97 -16.26 3.64
N PRO A 151 9.76 -15.78 4.88
CA PRO A 151 9.39 -16.63 6.00
C PRO A 151 8.15 -17.46 5.69
N ASN A 152 8.29 -18.77 5.84
CA ASN A 152 7.22 -19.70 5.55
C ASN A 152 6.28 -19.83 6.76
N LEU A 153 4.99 -20.03 6.48
CA LEU A 153 3.98 -20.36 7.48
C LEU A 153 3.95 -21.86 7.75
N THR A 154 3.81 -22.24 9.02
CA THR A 154 3.53 -23.63 9.39
C THR A 154 2.21 -24.08 8.77
N SER A 155 2.07 -25.39 8.50
CA SER A 155 0.82 -25.96 7.96
C SER A 155 -0.40 -25.63 8.82
N GLN A 156 -0.23 -25.57 10.14
CA GLN A 156 -1.28 -25.16 11.08
C GLN A 156 -1.70 -23.69 10.87
N LYS A 157 -0.73 -22.76 10.79
CA LYS A 157 -1.01 -21.34 10.54
C LYS A 157 -1.68 -21.14 9.17
N ARG A 158 -1.19 -21.80 8.11
CA ARG A 158 -1.82 -21.78 6.78
C ARG A 158 -3.27 -22.26 6.86
N SER A 159 -3.51 -23.40 7.50
CA SER A 159 -4.87 -23.94 7.67
C SER A 159 -5.77 -23.00 8.47
N GLN A 160 -5.24 -22.27 9.45
CA GLN A 160 -6.00 -21.27 10.20
C GLN A 160 -6.40 -20.09 9.31
N LEU A 161 -5.45 -19.56 8.51
CA LEU A 161 -5.73 -18.46 7.57
C LEU A 161 -6.81 -18.82 6.53
N TYR A 162 -6.81 -20.06 6.03
CA TYR A 162 -7.85 -20.53 5.09
C TYR A 162 -9.23 -20.71 5.72
N ARG A 163 -9.31 -21.01 7.02
CA ARG A 163 -10.56 -21.33 7.71
C ARG A 163 -11.19 -20.13 8.41
N GLN A 164 -10.40 -19.13 8.77
CA GLN A 164 -10.91 -17.96 9.47
C GLN A 164 -11.78 -17.11 8.55
N LYS A 165 -12.68 -16.33 9.15
CA LYS A 165 -13.46 -15.34 8.43
C LYS A 165 -12.51 -14.33 7.78
N THR A 166 -12.77 -13.96 6.54
CA THR A 166 -12.05 -12.91 5.81
C THR A 166 -12.00 -11.63 6.63
N THR A 167 -10.80 -11.07 6.79
CA THR A 167 -10.57 -9.81 7.51
C THR A 167 -9.90 -8.78 6.60
N TYR A 168 -10.06 -7.52 6.99
CA TYR A 168 -9.43 -6.39 6.33
C TYR A 168 -9.01 -5.37 7.39
N SER A 169 -7.74 -4.99 7.42
CA SER A 169 -7.21 -4.07 8.42
C SER A 169 -7.27 -2.59 7.97
N TRP A 170 -8.46 -2.00 8.02
CA TRP A 170 -8.70 -0.59 7.63
C TRP A 170 -8.49 0.43 8.75
N ASP A 171 -8.46 0.01 10.02
CA ASP A 171 -8.22 0.93 11.14
C ASP A 171 -6.74 1.27 11.28
N ILE A 172 -6.41 2.44 11.82
CA ILE A 172 -5.02 2.80 12.17
C ILE A 172 -4.80 2.67 13.69
N PRO A 173 -3.57 2.39 14.16
CA PRO A 173 -3.28 2.29 15.60
C PRO A 173 -3.74 3.53 16.37
N MET A 174 -4.29 3.36 17.57
CA MET A 174 -4.80 4.49 18.39
C MET A 174 -3.72 5.54 18.64
N ASP A 175 -2.48 5.12 18.91
CA ASP A 175 -1.36 6.04 19.12
C ASP A 175 -1.07 6.92 17.90
N ALA A 176 -1.29 6.39 16.69
CA ALA A 176 -1.13 7.15 15.45
C ALA A 176 -2.25 8.19 15.23
N GLN A 177 -3.36 8.10 15.97
CA GLN A 177 -4.46 9.07 15.90
C GLN A 177 -4.21 10.32 16.75
N ASN A 178 -3.27 10.27 17.71
CA ASN A 178 -2.96 11.37 18.63
C ASN A 178 -2.01 12.43 18.05
N GLY A 179 -1.38 12.15 16.90
CA GLY A 179 -0.64 13.18 16.15
C GLY A 179 -1.58 14.27 15.67
N LYS A 180 -1.11 15.52 15.60
CA LYS A 180 -1.85 16.60 14.92
C LYS A 180 -1.96 16.25 13.44
N ILE A 181 -2.94 15.43 13.06
CA ILE A 181 -3.25 15.16 11.65
C ILE A 181 -3.67 16.51 11.08
N LYS A 182 -2.92 17.04 10.10
CA LYS A 182 -3.36 18.23 9.35
C LYS A 182 -4.74 17.91 8.75
N GLU A 183 -5.77 18.58 9.24
CA GLU A 183 -7.08 18.57 8.59
C GLU A 183 -6.95 19.43 7.32
N ASN A 184 -6.87 18.77 6.16
CA ASN A 184 -7.04 19.48 4.90
C ASN A 184 -8.55 19.69 4.71
N GLY A 185 -8.98 20.95 4.78
CA GLY A 185 -10.36 21.39 4.54
C GLY A 185 -10.65 21.61 3.07
#